data_AF-A0A933TWG8-F1
#
_entry.id   AF-A0A933TWG8-F1
#
_cell.length_a   1.000
_cell.length_b   1.000
_cell.length_c   1.000
_cell.angle_alpha   90.00
_cell.angle_beta   90.00
_cell.angle_gamma   90.00
#
_symmetry.space_group_name_H-M   'P 1'
#
loop_
_entity.id
_entity.type
_entity.pdbx_description
1 polymer ?
#
loop_
_entity_poly.entity_id
_entity_poly.type
_entity_poly.pdbx_seq_one_letter_code
_entity_poly.pdbx_strand_id
1 'polypeptide(L)'
;MTGLGVFLNRFERKLLWIWVGIPIVASFIISFWIPQTQPFRLLFSLPALVMILAGAATRFPKTFITLVVYISIVGNVLYFTRPRLQREQWRQAISFLKTQDSVVVVNFFDKFAPFYWYAPDMNVVTSDKVTSDIKEFWYMEYLTGLTDPAKLTQKKLEIGGWKITETKNFEGVGLIYKYIKQ
;
A
#
# COMPACT_ATOMS: atom_id res chain seq x y z
N MET A 1 49.73 -9.95 2.97
CA MET A 1 48.76 -8.85 3.26
C MET A 1 49.48 -7.84 4.13
N THR A 2 49.71 -6.62 3.63
CA THR A 2 50.36 -5.53 4.38
C THR A 2 49.43 -5.01 5.48
N GLY A 3 49.98 -4.58 6.62
CA GLY A 3 49.20 -4.10 7.78
C GLY A 3 48.22 -2.97 7.45
N LEU A 4 48.51 -2.19 6.41
CA LEU A 4 47.63 -1.14 5.86
C LEU A 4 46.32 -1.72 5.30
N GLY A 5 46.37 -2.85 4.59
CA GLY A 5 45.19 -3.49 4.00
C GLY A 5 44.26 -4.14 5.05
N VAL A 6 44.82 -4.62 6.17
CA VAL A 6 44.04 -5.12 7.31
C VAL A 6 43.37 -3.96 8.06
N PHE A 7 44.04 -2.81 8.16
CA PHE A 7 43.51 -1.60 8.79
C PHE A 7 42.37 -0.97 7.98
N LEU A 8 42.54 -0.82 6.66
CA LEU A 8 41.51 -0.31 5.75
C LEU A 8 40.25 -1.18 5.76
N ASN A 9 40.41 -2.51 5.70
CA ASN A 9 39.30 -3.46 5.79
C ASN A 9 38.54 -3.36 7.14
N ARG A 10 39.25 -3.12 8.25
CA ARG A 10 38.61 -2.91 9.56
C ARG A 10 37.87 -1.58 9.65
N PHE A 11 38.40 -0.51 9.05
CA PHE A 11 37.76 0.81 9.04
C PHE A 11 36.49 0.81 8.18
N GLU A 12 36.54 0.24 6.98
CA GLU A 12 35.40 0.08 6.08
C GLU A 12 34.27 -0.71 6.76
N ARG A 13 34.60 -1.83 7.42
CA ARG A 13 33.59 -2.60 8.16
C ARG A 13 32.96 -1.81 9.31
N LYS A 14 33.75 -1.04 10.07
CA LYS A 14 33.23 -0.18 11.15
C LYS A 14 32.29 0.89 10.59
N LEU A 15 32.65 1.52 9.48
CA LEU A 15 31.83 2.52 8.82
C LEU A 15 30.46 1.95 8.41
N LEU A 16 30.43 0.76 7.80
CA LEU A 16 29.18 0.11 7.43
C LEU A 16 28.26 -0.17 8.63
N TRP A 17 28.82 -0.66 9.74
CA TRP A 17 28.04 -0.90 10.96
C TRP A 17 27.53 0.39 11.59
N ILE A 18 28.31 1.47 11.56
CA ILE A 18 27.88 2.80 12.02
C ILE A 18 26.76 3.33 11.11
N TRP A 19 26.90 3.20 9.80
CA TRP A 19 25.91 3.66 8.82
C TRP A 19 24.58 2.90 8.92
N VAL A 20 24.58 1.61 9.26
CA VAL A 20 23.34 0.89 9.56
C VAL A 20 22.84 1.20 10.97
N GLY A 21 23.72 1.14 11.97
CA GLY A 21 23.37 1.18 13.38
C GLY A 21 22.84 2.54 13.83
N ILE A 22 23.50 3.64 13.47
CA ILE A 22 23.10 4.98 13.92
C ILE A 22 21.68 5.33 13.45
N PRO A 23 21.32 5.23 12.15
CA PRO A 23 19.98 5.62 11.72
C PRO A 23 18.88 4.73 12.31
N ILE A 24 19.15 3.43 12.50
CA ILE A 24 18.17 2.52 13.13
C ILE A 24 17.95 2.88 14.60
N VAL A 25 19.04 3.04 15.37
CA VAL A 25 18.95 3.40 16.80
C VAL A 25 18.35 4.79 16.97
N ALA A 26 18.78 5.76 16.16
CA ALA A 26 18.21 7.11 16.18
C ALA A 26 16.73 7.11 15.82
N SER A 27 16.32 6.37 14.78
CA SER A 27 14.90 6.25 14.40
C SER A 27 14.08 5.60 15.50
N PHE A 28 14.62 4.59 16.20
CA PHE A 28 13.97 3.98 17.35
C PHE A 28 13.80 4.98 18.51
N ILE A 29 14.85 5.72 18.85
CA ILE A 29 14.80 6.75 19.89
C ILE A 29 13.80 7.85 19.52
N ILE A 30 13.87 8.40 18.31
CA ILE A 30 12.96 9.46 17.85
C ILE A 30 11.50 8.97 17.82
N SER A 31 11.27 7.66 17.63
CA SER A 31 9.92 7.08 17.59
C SER A 31 9.11 7.28 18.89
N PHE A 32 9.76 7.57 20.01
CA PHE A 32 9.09 7.90 21.28
C PHE A 32 8.43 9.29 21.27
N TRP A 33 8.92 10.23 20.47
CA TRP A 33 8.36 11.59 20.37
C TRP A 33 7.54 11.80 19.11
N ILE A 34 7.92 11.15 18.01
CA ILE A 34 7.26 11.30 16.72
C ILE A 34 6.91 9.91 16.21
N PRO A 35 5.66 9.63 15.80
CA PRO A 35 5.32 8.36 15.16
C PRO A 35 6.10 8.21 13.84
N GLN A 36 7.20 7.45 13.88
CA GLN A 36 8.21 7.36 12.80
C GLN A 36 8.54 5.91 12.40
N THR A 37 7.62 4.96 12.60
CA THR A 37 7.86 3.53 12.33
C THR A 37 7.70 3.14 10.85
N GLN A 38 7.70 4.10 9.94
CA GLN A 38 7.51 3.82 8.52
C GLN A 38 8.82 3.34 7.88
N PRO A 39 8.85 2.17 7.21
CA PRO A 39 10.07 1.57 6.67
C PRO A 39 10.86 2.47 5.73
N PHE A 40 10.19 3.38 5.02
CA PHE A 40 10.84 4.30 4.09
C PHE A 40 11.79 5.29 4.78
N ARG A 41 11.63 5.55 6.08
CA ARG A 41 12.51 6.47 6.81
C ARG A 41 13.91 5.89 7.03
N LEU A 42 14.08 4.57 6.87
CA LEU A 42 15.34 3.85 6.98
C LEU A 42 15.95 3.46 5.62
N LEU A 43 15.43 4.00 4.52
CA LEU A 43 15.97 3.78 3.16
C LEU A 43 17.47 4.09 3.09
N PHE A 44 17.94 5.09 3.83
CA PHE A 44 19.36 5.48 3.87
C PHE A 44 20.29 4.43 4.51
N SER A 45 19.76 3.48 5.29
CA SER A 45 20.55 2.38 5.86
C SER A 45 20.67 1.19 4.92
N LEU A 46 19.84 1.11 3.87
CA LEU A 46 19.82 -0.03 2.96
C LEU A 46 21.15 -0.27 2.23
N PRO A 47 21.85 0.74 1.67
CA PRO A 47 23.11 0.49 0.97
C PRO A 47 24.15 -0.20 1.86
N ALA A 48 24.32 0.27 3.10
CA ALA A 48 25.24 -0.33 4.04
C ALA A 48 24.80 -1.72 4.49
N LEU A 49 23.51 -1.93 4.70
CA LEU A 49 22.95 -3.25 5.02
C LEU A 49 23.21 -4.25 3.88
N VAL A 50 22.98 -3.85 2.63
CA VAL A 50 23.23 -4.69 1.44
C VAL A 50 24.72 -5.04 1.34
N MET A 51 25.64 -4.10 1.57
CA MET A 51 27.07 -4.39 1.56
C MET A 51 27.49 -5.39 2.66
N ILE A 52 26.94 -5.25 3.87
CA ILE A 52 27.18 -6.20 4.97
C ILE A 52 26.64 -7.59 4.61
N LEU A 53 25.42 -7.67 4.07
CA LEU A 53 24.79 -8.93 3.66
C LEU A 53 25.55 -9.60 2.50
N ALA A 54 26.03 -8.82 1.53
CA ALA A 54 26.87 -9.34 0.44
C ALA A 54 28.16 -9.96 0.97
N GLY A 55 28.83 -9.30 1.93
CA GLY A 55 30.01 -9.86 2.60
C GLY A 55 29.70 -11.13 3.43
N ALA A 56 28.50 -11.23 4.01
CA ALA A 56 28.07 -12.45 4.69
C ALA A 56 27.77 -13.58 3.69
N ALA A 57 27.17 -13.25 2.54
CA ALA A 57 26.82 -14.19 1.49
C ALA A 57 28.06 -14.81 0.82
N THR A 58 29.16 -14.08 0.66
CA THR A 58 30.41 -14.67 0.14
C THR A 58 31.03 -15.66 1.11
N ARG A 59 30.91 -15.42 2.43
CA ARG A 59 31.43 -16.31 3.47
C ARG A 59 30.55 -17.54 3.70
N PHE A 60 29.23 -17.38 3.62
CA PHE A 60 28.24 -18.42 3.91
C PHE A 60 27.16 -18.52 2.82
N PRO A 61 27.55 -18.86 1.57
CA PRO A 61 26.66 -18.75 0.41
C PRO A 61 25.43 -19.66 0.51
N LYS A 62 25.63 -20.92 0.96
CA LYS A 62 24.53 -21.87 1.11
C LYS A 62 23.50 -21.39 2.14
N THR A 63 23.96 -20.97 3.33
CA THR A 63 23.08 -20.46 4.38
C THR A 63 22.30 -19.24 3.92
N PHE A 64 22.96 -18.32 3.21
CA PHE A 64 22.31 -17.11 2.71
C PHE A 64 21.25 -17.42 1.64
N ILE A 65 21.57 -18.27 0.67
CA ILE A 65 20.61 -18.71 -0.36
C ILE A 65 19.43 -19.43 0.28
N THR A 66 19.67 -20.35 1.22
CA THR A 66 18.60 -21.05 1.94
C THR A 66 17.69 -20.06 2.67
N LEU A 67 18.26 -19.03 3.32
CA LEU A 67 17.48 -18.02 4.02
C LEU A 67 16.64 -17.17 3.04
N VAL A 68 17.20 -16.76 1.91
CA VAL A 68 16.48 -16.03 0.86
C VAL A 68 15.32 -16.86 0.33
N VAL A 69 15.58 -18.12 -0.05
CA VAL A 69 14.55 -19.04 -0.55
C VAL A 69 13.47 -19.28 0.51
N TYR A 70 13.87 -19.49 1.77
CA TYR A 70 12.94 -19.67 2.88
C TYR A 70 12.03 -18.44 3.08
N ILE A 71 12.61 -17.24 3.14
CA ILE A 71 11.85 -15.99 3.29
C ILE A 71 10.92 -15.80 2.08
N SER A 72 11.38 -16.07 0.87
CA SER A 72 10.56 -15.97 -0.33
C SER A 72 9.39 -16.95 -0.31
N ILE A 73 9.62 -18.22 0.02
CA ILE A 73 8.55 -19.23 0.06
C ILE A 73 7.56 -18.89 1.17
N VAL A 74 8.03 -18.70 2.40
CA VAL A 74 7.16 -18.40 3.54
C VAL A 74 6.40 -17.09 3.31
N GLY A 75 7.09 -16.04 2.84
CA GLY A 75 6.48 -14.76 2.51
C GLY A 75 5.38 -14.88 1.46
N ASN A 76 5.62 -15.61 0.38
CA ASN A 76 4.61 -15.84 -0.67
C ASN A 76 3.43 -16.67 -0.15
N VAL A 77 3.68 -17.76 0.57
CA VAL A 77 2.62 -18.58 1.16
C VAL A 77 1.75 -17.74 2.08
N LEU A 78 2.35 -16.95 2.96
CA LEU A 78 1.64 -16.05 3.85
C LEU A 78 0.83 -15.00 3.06
N TYR A 79 1.42 -14.39 2.03
CA TYR A 79 0.77 -13.38 1.19
C TYR A 79 -0.46 -13.93 0.44
N PHE A 80 -0.36 -15.13 -0.14
CA PHE A 80 -1.45 -15.73 -0.90
C PHE A 80 -2.55 -16.33 -0.02
N THR A 81 -2.21 -16.80 1.19
CA THR A 81 -3.19 -17.43 2.10
C THR A 81 -3.84 -16.48 3.08
N ARG A 82 -3.27 -15.30 3.33
CA ARG A 82 -3.77 -14.33 4.32
C ARG A 82 -4.13 -13.00 3.66
N PRO A 83 -5.42 -12.73 3.39
CA PRO A 83 -5.87 -11.49 2.75
C PRO A 83 -5.37 -10.21 3.44
N ARG A 84 -5.24 -10.22 4.78
CA ARG A 84 -4.70 -9.08 5.56
C ARG A 84 -3.26 -8.68 5.22
N LEU A 85 -2.49 -9.59 4.60
CA LEU A 85 -1.11 -9.33 4.19
C LEU A 85 -1.04 -8.79 2.75
N GLN A 86 -2.17 -8.79 2.04
CA GLN A 86 -2.32 -8.16 0.75
C GLN A 86 -2.61 -6.68 0.99
N ARG A 87 -1.87 -5.81 0.31
CA ARG A 87 -1.89 -4.37 0.61
C ARG A 87 -3.27 -3.75 0.44
N GLU A 88 -3.99 -4.17 -0.61
CA GLU A 88 -5.32 -3.66 -0.96
C GLU A 88 -6.14 -4.77 -1.65
N GLN A 89 -7.36 -5.02 -1.17
CA GLN A 89 -8.27 -6.07 -1.65
C GLN A 89 -9.03 -5.69 -2.94
N TRP A 90 -8.33 -5.16 -3.94
CA TRP A 90 -8.94 -4.70 -5.19
C TRP A 90 -9.65 -5.80 -5.97
N ARG A 91 -9.11 -7.02 -5.96
CA ARG A 91 -9.72 -8.15 -6.66
C ARG A 91 -11.10 -8.48 -6.11
N GLN A 92 -11.24 -8.53 -4.79
CA GLN A 92 -12.52 -8.76 -4.13
C GLN A 92 -13.48 -7.59 -4.36
N ALA A 93 -13.01 -6.35 -4.19
CA ALA A 93 -13.82 -5.15 -4.39
C ALA A 93 -14.40 -5.07 -5.81
N ILE A 94 -13.57 -5.29 -6.82
CA ILE A 94 -13.99 -5.23 -8.23
C ILE A 94 -14.86 -6.44 -8.59
N SER A 95 -14.55 -7.64 -8.09
CA SER A 95 -15.41 -8.81 -8.28
C SER A 95 -16.80 -8.58 -7.69
N PHE A 96 -16.89 -7.93 -6.53
CA PHE A 96 -18.15 -7.55 -5.92
C PHE A 96 -18.89 -6.53 -6.79
N LEU A 97 -18.25 -5.46 -7.23
CA LEU A 97 -18.89 -4.43 -8.06
C LEU A 97 -19.40 -4.98 -9.40
N LYS A 98 -18.68 -5.94 -10.00
CA LYS A 98 -19.11 -6.60 -11.24
C LYS A 98 -20.44 -7.34 -11.11
N THR A 99 -20.78 -7.85 -9.93
CA THR A 99 -22.05 -8.58 -9.75
C THR A 99 -23.25 -7.65 -9.56
N GLN A 100 -23.03 -6.34 -9.39
CA GLN A 100 -24.09 -5.38 -9.08
C GLN A 100 -24.69 -4.68 -10.31
N ASP A 101 -24.15 -4.91 -11.52
CA ASP A 101 -24.59 -4.32 -12.79
C ASP A 101 -25.01 -2.83 -12.71
N SER A 102 -24.22 -2.03 -11.99
CA SER A 102 -24.54 -0.63 -11.68
C SER A 102 -23.33 0.26 -11.86
N VAL A 103 -23.60 1.57 -12.02
CA VAL A 103 -22.56 2.58 -12.20
C VAL A 103 -21.71 2.68 -10.95
N VAL A 104 -20.38 2.74 -11.12
CA VAL A 104 -19.45 2.99 -10.03
C VAL A 104 -19.04 4.46 -10.06
N VAL A 105 -19.13 5.13 -8.93
CA VAL A 105 -18.80 6.55 -8.77
C VAL A 105 -17.54 6.70 -7.93
N VAL A 106 -16.60 7.50 -8.42
CA VAL A 106 -15.33 7.80 -7.74
C VAL A 106 -15.11 9.31 -7.63
N ASN A 107 -14.36 9.74 -6.61
CA ASN A 107 -13.96 11.15 -6.44
C ASN A 107 -12.65 11.51 -7.13
N PHE A 108 -11.99 10.54 -7.75
CA PHE A 108 -10.82 10.79 -8.57
C PHE A 108 -11.26 11.29 -9.94
N PHE A 109 -10.42 12.08 -10.61
CA PHE A 109 -10.74 12.67 -11.92
C PHE A 109 -10.88 11.62 -13.04
N ASP A 110 -10.47 10.38 -12.79
CA ASP A 110 -10.49 9.27 -13.74
C ASP A 110 -10.67 7.91 -13.04
N LYS A 111 -10.80 6.84 -13.84
CA LYS A 111 -10.69 5.46 -13.38
C LYS A 111 -9.36 5.24 -12.65
N PHE A 112 -9.40 4.55 -11.50
CA PHE A 112 -8.17 4.12 -10.85
C PHE A 112 -7.49 2.99 -11.65
N ALA A 113 -6.15 2.88 -11.53
CA ALA A 113 -5.36 1.80 -12.16
C ALA A 113 -5.96 0.38 -12.00
N PRO A 114 -6.51 -0.01 -10.83
CA PRO A 114 -7.14 -1.32 -10.67
C PRO A 114 -8.35 -1.56 -11.57
N PHE A 115 -9.13 -0.53 -11.90
CA PHE A 115 -10.25 -0.68 -12.84
C PHE A 115 -9.76 -0.98 -14.25
N TYR A 116 -8.70 -0.30 -14.72
CA TYR A 116 -8.10 -0.60 -16.02
C TYR A 116 -7.62 -2.05 -16.15
N TRP A 117 -7.13 -2.65 -15.07
CA TRP A 117 -6.60 -4.01 -15.09
C TRP A 117 -7.66 -5.09 -14.85
N TYR A 118 -8.52 -4.91 -13.85
CA TYR A 118 -9.45 -5.95 -13.41
C TYR A 118 -10.85 -5.80 -14.00
N ALA A 119 -11.24 -4.62 -14.48
CA ALA A 119 -12.56 -4.34 -15.02
C ALA A 119 -12.55 -3.20 -16.06
N PRO A 120 -11.86 -3.38 -17.21
CA PRO A 120 -11.72 -2.33 -18.20
C PRO A 120 -13.08 -1.81 -18.71
N ASP A 121 -14.04 -2.72 -18.86
CA ASP A 121 -15.37 -2.46 -19.41
C ASP A 121 -16.37 -1.88 -18.38
N MET A 122 -15.98 -1.77 -17.11
CA MET A 122 -16.89 -1.28 -16.07
C MET A 122 -17.17 0.21 -16.27
N ASN A 123 -18.44 0.58 -16.13
CA ASN A 123 -18.86 1.97 -16.20
C ASN A 123 -18.53 2.68 -14.88
N VAL A 124 -17.39 3.37 -14.88
CA VAL A 124 -16.91 4.17 -13.75
C VAL A 124 -17.00 5.63 -14.15
N VAL A 125 -17.68 6.42 -13.35
CA VAL A 125 -17.87 7.85 -13.57
C VAL A 125 -17.40 8.64 -12.36
N THR A 126 -17.12 9.91 -12.59
CA THR A 126 -16.79 10.86 -11.53
C THR A 126 -18.07 11.39 -10.88
N SER A 127 -17.99 11.86 -9.64
CA SER A 127 -19.17 12.26 -8.86
C SER A 127 -19.98 13.43 -9.46
N ASP A 128 -19.34 14.28 -10.26
CA ASP A 128 -19.96 15.34 -11.05
C ASP A 128 -20.81 14.85 -12.23
N LYS A 129 -20.59 13.60 -12.68
CA LYS A 129 -21.32 12.98 -13.80
C LYS A 129 -22.52 12.13 -13.35
N VAL A 130 -22.86 12.16 -12.07
CA VAL A 130 -24.06 11.48 -11.56
C VAL A 130 -25.30 12.28 -11.99
N THR A 131 -26.01 11.78 -13.01
CA THR A 131 -27.21 12.42 -13.56
C THR A 131 -28.48 11.97 -12.82
N SER A 132 -29.60 12.66 -13.11
CA SER A 132 -30.92 12.33 -12.55
C SER A 132 -31.46 10.96 -12.92
N ASP A 133 -30.96 10.39 -14.02
CA ASP A 133 -31.49 9.17 -14.66
C ASP A 133 -30.92 7.90 -14.03
N ILE A 134 -29.80 8.04 -13.31
CA ILE A 134 -29.25 6.98 -12.47
C ILE A 134 -30.21 6.81 -11.28
N LYS A 135 -30.69 5.57 -11.07
CA LYS A 135 -31.56 5.23 -9.94
C LYS A 135 -30.78 4.75 -8.72
N GLU A 136 -29.70 4.02 -8.98
CA GLU A 136 -28.76 3.53 -7.98
C GLU A 136 -27.34 3.49 -8.53
N PHE A 137 -26.36 3.66 -7.64
CA PHE A 137 -24.94 3.54 -7.97
C PHE A 137 -24.12 3.14 -6.74
N TRP A 138 -22.89 2.69 -6.97
CA TRP A 138 -21.91 2.38 -5.93
C TRP A 138 -20.84 3.44 -5.87
N TYR A 139 -20.74 4.14 -4.75
CA TYR A 139 -19.73 5.15 -4.50
C TYR A 139 -18.54 4.56 -3.75
N MET A 140 -17.33 4.76 -4.26
CA MET A 140 -16.09 4.26 -3.66
C MET A 140 -15.31 5.38 -2.97
N GLU A 141 -15.05 5.24 -1.67
CA GLU A 141 -14.33 6.24 -0.87
C GLU A 141 -12.79 6.18 -1.03
N TYR A 142 -12.27 5.45 -2.01
CA TYR A 142 -10.83 5.30 -2.20
C TYR A 142 -10.17 6.65 -2.55
N LEU A 143 -9.07 6.97 -1.83
CA LEU A 143 -8.32 8.23 -1.92
C LEU A 143 -9.13 9.51 -1.61
N THR A 144 -10.35 9.41 -1.09
CA THR A 144 -11.21 10.57 -0.77
C THR A 144 -10.55 11.51 0.24
N GLY A 145 -9.79 11.00 1.20
CA GLY A 145 -9.05 11.85 2.15
C GLY A 145 -8.01 12.77 1.50
N LEU A 146 -7.58 12.45 0.27
CA LEU A 146 -6.66 13.28 -0.53
C LEU A 146 -7.41 14.12 -1.56
N THR A 147 -8.46 13.58 -2.20
CA THR A 147 -9.17 14.25 -3.31
C THR A 147 -10.34 15.12 -2.85
N ASP A 148 -11.01 14.76 -1.75
CA ASP A 148 -12.16 15.47 -1.19
C ASP A 148 -12.12 15.42 0.36
N PRO A 149 -11.10 16.05 1.00
CA PRO A 149 -10.92 16.01 2.44
C PRO A 149 -12.08 16.63 3.24
N ALA A 150 -12.83 17.56 2.62
CA ALA A 150 -13.99 18.20 3.23
C ALA A 150 -15.32 17.43 3.04
N LYS A 151 -15.26 16.26 2.38
CA LYS A 151 -16.41 15.39 2.07
C LYS A 151 -17.54 16.14 1.35
N LEU A 152 -17.18 17.05 0.44
CA LEU A 152 -18.14 17.87 -0.30
C LEU A 152 -19.02 17.02 -1.22
N THR A 153 -18.48 15.95 -1.77
CA THR A 153 -19.24 15.04 -2.64
C THR A 153 -20.38 14.38 -1.89
N GLN A 154 -20.09 13.81 -0.73
CA GLN A 154 -21.09 13.15 0.09
C GLN A 154 -22.21 14.12 0.48
N LYS A 155 -21.86 15.35 0.88
CA LYS A 155 -22.83 16.40 1.18
C LYS A 155 -23.70 16.77 -0.02
N LYS A 156 -23.11 16.88 -1.22
CA LYS A 156 -23.85 17.14 -2.46
C LYS A 156 -24.84 16.02 -2.80
N LEU A 157 -24.42 14.76 -2.62
CA LEU A 157 -25.30 13.61 -2.84
C LEU A 157 -26.47 13.60 -1.84
N GLU A 158 -26.21 13.87 -0.56
CA GLU A 158 -27.25 13.95 0.47
C GLU A 158 -28.26 15.08 0.19
N ILE A 159 -27.78 16.28 -0.19
CA ILE A 159 -28.64 17.41 -0.60
C ILE A 159 -29.44 17.06 -1.87
N GLY A 160 -28.86 16.26 -2.77
CA GLY A 160 -29.51 15.77 -3.98
C GLY A 160 -30.56 14.67 -3.76
N GLY A 161 -30.88 14.32 -2.51
CA GLY A 161 -31.88 13.30 -2.17
C GLY A 161 -31.39 11.86 -2.22
N TRP A 162 -30.07 11.65 -2.33
CA TRP A 162 -29.47 10.32 -2.33
C TRP A 162 -29.27 9.82 -0.90
N LYS A 163 -29.62 8.55 -0.66
CA LYS A 163 -29.40 7.89 0.63
C LYS A 163 -28.55 6.65 0.50
N ILE A 164 -27.68 6.44 1.48
CA ILE A 164 -26.89 5.23 1.63
C ILE A 164 -27.82 4.12 2.11
N THR A 165 -27.88 3.02 1.38
CA THR A 165 -28.67 1.83 1.75
C THR A 165 -27.80 0.65 2.16
N GLU A 166 -26.56 0.61 1.70
CA GLU A 166 -25.62 -0.46 2.03
C GLU A 166 -24.18 0.08 2.07
N THR A 167 -23.35 -0.50 2.94
CA THR A 167 -21.92 -0.20 3.04
C THR A 167 -21.13 -1.50 3.06
N LYS A 168 -20.12 -1.60 2.20
CA LYS A 168 -19.13 -2.69 2.20
C LYS A 168 -17.74 -2.14 2.49
N ASN A 169 -16.98 -2.86 3.30
CA ASN A 169 -15.59 -2.52 3.60
C ASN A 169 -14.66 -3.54 2.93
N PHE A 170 -13.70 -3.04 2.16
CA PHE A 170 -12.64 -3.83 1.56
C PHE A 170 -11.29 -3.36 2.09
N GLU A 171 -10.55 -4.26 2.72
CA GLU A 171 -9.29 -3.93 3.39
C GLU A 171 -8.30 -3.28 2.41
N GLY A 172 -7.75 -2.12 2.79
CA GLY A 172 -6.84 -1.33 1.96
C GLY A 172 -7.48 -0.56 0.78
N VAL A 173 -8.71 -0.89 0.38
CA VAL A 173 -9.48 -0.14 -0.64
C VAL A 173 -10.45 0.86 0.02
N GLY A 174 -10.89 0.58 1.25
CA GLY A 174 -11.80 1.43 2.00
C GLY A 174 -13.27 1.05 1.82
N LEU A 175 -14.15 2.02 2.04
CA LEU A 175 -15.59 1.83 2.07
C LEU A 175 -16.20 2.05 0.69
N ILE A 176 -17.15 1.19 0.33
CA ILE A 176 -17.99 1.30 -0.85
C ILE A 176 -19.44 1.38 -0.41
N TYR A 177 -20.13 2.43 -0.81
CA TYR A 177 -21.50 2.75 -0.39
C TYR A 177 -22.47 2.57 -1.56
N LYS A 178 -23.60 1.90 -1.32
CA LYS A 178 -24.72 1.89 -2.26
C LYS A 178 -25.58 3.12 -2.02
N TYR A 179 -25.79 3.93 -3.05
CA TYR A 179 -26.72 5.05 -3.03
C TYR A 179 -27.96 4.74 -3.86
N ILE A 180 -29.13 5.10 -3.33
CA ILE A 180 -30.42 5.03 -4.04
C ILE A 180 -31.09 6.39 -3.96
N LYS A 181 -31.70 6.82 -5.06
CA LYS A 181 -32.47 8.06 -5.13
C LYS A 181 -33.86 7.85 -4.55
N GLN A 182 -34.25 8.69 -3.60
CA GLN A 182 -35.61 8.70 -3.07
C GLN A 182 -36.59 9.43 -4.00
#